data_AF-A0A1Y3TGA0-F1
#
_entry.id   AF-A0A1Y3TGA0-F1
#
_cell.length_a   1.000
_cell.length_b   1.000
_cell.length_c   1.000
_cell.angle_alpha   90.00
_cell.angle_beta   90.00
_cell.angle_gamma   90.00
#
_symmetry.space_group_name_H-M   'P 1'
#
loop_
_entity.id
_entity.type
_entity.pdbx_description
1 polymer ?
#
loop_
_entity_poly.entity_id
_entity_poly.type
_entity_poly.pdbx_seq_one_letter_code
_entity_poly.pdbx_strand_id
1 'polypeptide(L)' 'MRRANTPFNGKQFILNQNTGEIHDLDRETLLCCIDKIDAEHIFACDTYAEAVLFSSVIGVKRNGCPHCMPERHRD' A
#
# COMPACT_ATOMS: atom_id res chain seq x y z
N MET A 1 -4.69 -13.33 7.65
CA MET A 1 -3.49 -13.11 8.48
C MET A 1 -2.60 -12.17 7.69
N ARG A 2 -2.18 -11.05 8.29
CA ARG A 2 -1.35 -10.05 7.59
C ARG A 2 0.04 -10.61 7.32
N ARG A 3 0.62 -10.24 6.18
CA ARG A 3 1.99 -10.62 5.80
C ARG A 3 2.97 -10.03 6.82
N ALA A 4 3.79 -10.88 7.43
CA ALA A 4 4.74 -10.49 8.47
C ALA A 4 6.21 -10.78 8.11
N ASN A 5 6.44 -11.42 6.96
CA ASN A 5 7.76 -11.64 6.40
C ASN A 5 8.24 -10.38 5.67
N THR A 6 9.55 -10.08 5.75
CA THR A 6 10.21 -9.06 4.93
C THR A 6 9.82 -9.23 3.46
N PRO A 7 9.46 -8.15 2.73
CA PRO A 7 9.52 -6.73 3.12
C PRO A 7 8.33 -6.21 3.95
N PHE A 8 7.35 -7.05 4.24
CA PHE A 8 6.22 -6.73 5.11
C PHE A 8 6.60 -6.91 6.60
N ASN A 9 5.80 -6.34 7.49
CA ASN A 9 6.08 -6.35 8.93
C ASN A 9 4.80 -6.47 9.80
N GLY A 10 3.74 -7.07 9.25
CA GLY A 10 2.48 -7.32 9.96
C GLY A 10 1.53 -6.12 10.05
N LYS A 11 1.95 -4.95 9.53
CA LYS A 11 1.13 -3.75 9.44
C LYS A 11 0.04 -3.90 8.38
N GLN A 12 -1.00 -3.08 8.47
CA GLN A 12 -2.19 -3.21 7.63
C GLN A 12 -2.00 -2.62 6.24
N PHE A 13 -1.41 -1.44 6.13
CA PHE A 13 -1.35 -0.70 4.87
C PHE A 13 0.05 -0.74 4.29
N ILE A 14 0.13 -0.91 2.97
CA ILE A 14 1.36 -0.83 2.21
C ILE A 14 1.22 0.28 1.19
N LEU A 15 2.11 1.27 1.25
CA LEU A 15 2.29 2.26 0.21
C LEU A 15 3.42 1.79 -0.72
N ASN A 16 3.11 1.69 -2.01
CA ASN A 16 4.11 1.63 -3.06
C ASN A 16 4.67 3.04 -3.28
N GLN A 17 5.88 3.29 -2.83
CA GLN A 17 6.55 4.58 -2.91
C GLN A 17 6.87 4.99 -4.36
N ASN A 18 6.93 4.04 -5.31
CA ASN A 18 7.18 4.34 -6.72
C ASN A 18 5.91 4.82 -7.44
N THR A 19 4.76 4.20 -7.17
CA THR A 19 3.49 4.51 -7.87
C THR A 19 2.54 5.40 -7.09
N GLY A 20 2.71 5.49 -5.77
CA GLY A 20 1.73 6.11 -4.86
C GLY A 20 0.51 5.22 -4.57
N GLU A 21 0.45 3.99 -5.08
CA GLU A 21 -0.65 3.05 -4.81
C GLU A 21 -0.59 2.54 -3.36
N ILE A 22 -1.72 2.61 -2.65
CA ILE A 22 -1.87 2.14 -1.28
C ILE A 22 -2.69 0.85 -1.30
N HIS A 23 -2.21 -0.19 -0.65
CA HIS A 23 -2.86 -1.48 -0.46
C HIS A 23 -3.32 -1.64 0.99
N ASP A 24 -4.41 -2.40 1.18
CA ASP A 24 -4.91 -2.84 2.49
C ASP A 24 -4.74 -4.36 2.58
N LEU A 25 -3.83 -4.82 3.43
CA LEU A 25 -3.51 -6.24 3.60
C LEU A 25 -4.66 -7.04 4.23
N ASP A 26 -5.62 -6.39 4.90
CA ASP A 26 -6.82 -7.08 5.38
C ASP A 26 -7.81 -7.38 4.24
N ARG A 27 -7.66 -6.69 3.10
CA ARG A 27 -8.48 -6.82 1.89
C ARG A 27 -7.65 -7.22 0.67
N GLU A 28 -6.46 -7.79 0.87
CA GLU A 28 -5.61 -8.18 -0.25
C GLU A 28 -6.26 -9.26 -1.11
N THR A 29 -5.96 -9.23 -2.40
CA THR A 29 -6.35 -10.27 -3.36
C THR A 29 -5.18 -10.54 -4.29
N LEU A 30 -5.17 -11.69 -4.95
CA LEU A 30 -4.14 -12.00 -5.95
C LEU A 30 -4.09 -10.98 -7.11
N LEU A 31 -5.21 -10.30 -7.38
CA LEU A 31 -5.32 -9.30 -8.44
C LEU A 31 -4.57 -8.00 -8.12
N CYS A 32 -4.38 -7.66 -6.84
CA CYS A 32 -3.66 -6.45 -6.45
C CYS A 32 -2.16 -6.47 -6.77
N CYS A 33 -1.62 -7.64 -7.15
CA CYS A 33 -0.22 -7.80 -7.56
C CYS A 33 0.81 -7.21 -6.59
N ILE A 34 0.51 -7.17 -5.29
CA ILE A 34 1.37 -6.58 -4.26
C ILE A 34 2.77 -7.22 -4.20
N ASP A 35 2.88 -8.48 -4.61
CA ASP A 35 4.14 -9.22 -4.74
C ASP A 35 5.06 -8.69 -5.85
N LYS A 36 4.57 -7.81 -6.73
CA LYS A 36 5.36 -7.17 -7.79
C LYS A 36 5.98 -5.84 -7.36
N ILE A 37 5.70 -5.38 -6.14
CA ILE A 37 6.32 -4.16 -5.61
C ILE A 37 7.73 -4.51 -5.14
N ASP A 38 8.73 -3.80 -5.66
CA ASP A 38 10.10 -3.98 -5.18
C ASP A 38 10.20 -3.66 -3.70
N ALA A 39 10.99 -4.45 -2.97
CA ALA A 39 11.12 -4.34 -1.51
C ALA A 39 11.55 -2.93 -1.05
N GLU A 40 12.36 -2.23 -1.85
CA GLU A 40 12.82 -0.85 -1.57
C GLU A 40 11.69 0.19 -1.68
N HIS A 41 10.62 -0.11 -2.42
CA HIS A 41 9.48 0.77 -2.62
C HIS A 41 8.36 0.52 -1.61
N ILE A 42 8.53 -0.38 -0.63
CA ILE A 42 7.49 -0.71 0.35
C ILE A 42 7.60 0.19 1.58
N PHE A 43 6.56 0.97 1.85
CA PHE A 43 6.34 1.61 3.13
C PHE A 43 5.13 0.97 3.82
N ALA A 44 5.35 0.39 5.01
CA ALA A 44 4.31 -0.29 5.78
C ALA A 44 3.87 0.55 6.98
N CYS A 45 2.56 0.76 7.16
CA CYS A 45 1.98 1.55 8.24
C CYS A 45 0.67 0.95 8.77
N ASP A 46 0.27 1.33 9.99
CA ASP A 46 -0.90 0.72 10.65
C ASP A 46 -2.20 1.39 10.23
N THR A 47 -2.14 2.64 9.76
CA THR A 47 -3.31 3.40 9.35
C THR A 47 -3.21 3.92 7.92
N TYR A 48 -4.35 4.04 7.25
CA TYR A 48 -4.43 4.69 5.93
C TYR A 48 -3.92 6.14 5.97
N ALA A 49 -4.18 6.85 7.08
CA ALA A 49 -3.76 8.25 7.25
C ALA A 49 -2.22 8.40 7.22
N GLU A 50 -1.48 7.46 7.80
CA GLU A 50 -0.02 7.44 7.73
C GLU A 50 0.49 7.26 6.30
N ALA A 51 -0.10 6.34 5.52
CA ALA A 51 0.25 6.16 4.11
C ALA A 51 -0.01 7.44 3.29
N VAL A 52 -1.15 8.11 3.53
CA VAL A 52 -1.47 9.40 2.89
C VAL A 52 -0.47 10.48 3.28
N LEU A 53 -0.13 10.60 4.56
CA LEU A 53 0.83 11.59 5.02
C LEU A 53 2.20 11.34 4.39
N PHE A 54 2.68 10.10 4.42
CA PHE A 54 3.97 9.74 3.85
C PHE A 54 4.03 9.97 2.34
N SER A 55 2.98 9.61 1.59
CA SER A 55 2.89 9.90 0.16
C SER A 55 3.03 11.40 -0.15
N SER A 56 2.48 12.26 0.72
CA SER A 56 2.60 13.72 0.59
C SER A 56 4.02 14.20 0.89
N VAL A 57 4.69 13.61 1.89
CA VAL A 57 6.08 13.92 2.27
C VAL A 57 7.05 13.59 1.14
N ILE A 58 6.87 12.45 0.45
CA ILE A 58 7.74 12.04 -0.66
C ILE A 58 7.28 12.60 -2.03
N GLY A 59 6.19 13.37 -2.06
CA GLY A 59 5.70 14.03 -3.27
C GLY A 59 5.06 13.12 -4.32
N VAL A 60 4.59 11.93 -3.94
CA VAL A 60 3.91 11.00 -4.88
C VAL A 60 2.39 11.15 -4.81
N LYS A 61 1.73 11.09 -5.97
CA LYS A 61 0.27 11.15 -6.04
C LYS A 61 -0.30 9.85 -5.47
N ARG A 62 -0.88 9.92 -4.28
CA ARG A 62 -1.56 8.76 -3.69
C ARG A 62 -2.72 8.27 -4.55
N ASN A 63 -2.90 6.95 -4.58
CA ASN A 63 -4.12 6.30 -5.05
C ASN A 63 -4.43 5.06 -4.21
N GLY A 64 -5.69 4.66 -4.10
CA GLY A 64 -6.03 3.35 -3.54
C GLY A 64 -5.82 2.26 -4.59
N CYS A 65 -5.35 1.09 -4.19
CA CYS A 65 -5.35 -0.08 -5.05
C CYS A 65 -6.80 -0.43 -5.47
N PRO A 66 -7.10 -0.60 -6.76
CA PRO A 66 -8.47 -0.85 -7.24
C PRO A 66 -9.06 -2.17 -6.71
N HIS A 67 -8.19 -3.12 -6.33
CA HIS A 67 -8.61 -4.43 -5.84
C HIS A 67 -8.72 -4.51 -4.31
N CYS A 68 -7.88 -3.79 -3.57
CA CYS A 68 -7.94 -3.76 -2.10
C CYS A 68 -8.94 -2.71 -1.60
N MET A 69 -8.97 -1.55 -2.24
CA MET A 69 -9.69 -0.35 -1.79
C MET A 69 -10.32 0.41 -2.97
N PRO A 70 -11.26 -0.20 -3.72
CA PRO A 70 -11.93 0.43 -4.86
C PRO A 70 -12.57 1.77 -4.49
N GLU A 71 -13.06 1.92 -3.27
CA GLU A 71 -13.65 3.17 -2.77
C GLU A 71 -12.64 4.33 -2.60
N ARG A 72 -11.34 4.04 -2.69
CA ARG A 72 -10.23 5.01 -2.61
C ARG A 72 -9.43 5.11 -3.90
N HIS A 73 -9.76 4.29 -4.90
CA HIS A 73 -9.19 4.37 -6.23
C HIS A 73 -9.82 5.53 -6.99
N ARG A 74 -8.99 6.30 -7.69
CA ARG A 74 -9.42 7.38 -8.58
C ARG A 74 -8.74 7.20 -9.93
N ASP A 75 -9.53 7.26 -10.99
CA ASP A 75 -9.07 7.29 -12.38
C ASP A 75 -8.31 8.59 -12.72
#